data_AF-A0A7W1GKG0-F1
#
_entry.id   AF-A0A7W1GKG0-F1
#
_cell.length_a   1.000
_cell.length_b   1.000
_cell.length_c   1.000
_cell.angle_alpha   90.00
_cell.angle_beta   90.00
_cell.angle_gamma   90.00
#
_symmetry.space_group_name_H-M   'P 1'
#
loop_
_entity.id
_entity.type
_entity.pdbx_description
1 polymer ?
#
loop_
_entity_poly.entity_id
_entity_poly.type
_entity_poly.pdbx_seq_one_letter_code
_entity_poly.pdbx_strand_id
1 'polypeptide(L)'
;MSSAAPNTEQLAAIEAPGVVFVSAGAGTGKTTVLVERYVRAVCERGLDIDSILVITYTERAAGELATRIRARLLELGRHDLARSLDGAWISTIHGFCHRLLKAHPFAAGIDPRYRVLDESQARVVQSEAFQQALTAFCADQDPERLRLLATYGARGLRRMVTGAFETLRSAGRPLELELAGESRLPERIEELREAARCLLDEGHDDTAARVLELLNASPTSEALLDLSGYAVKGRARERFASYEEARALVERAALDELARRDRDLLEHLLQGFADAYRAAKDRDSALDFEDLQLYARDLLRGNEEIRERERWRFRSIMVDEFQDTNRLQCELVDLLAGEELFFVGDEFQSIYRFRHADVEVFRERREQTGGVLALTENYRSRPEVLEVINHLFSADFGTSFQPLSAAGRFPDPAFGAAVELLVTDKSTYSDTGIHWRKAEAQHVARRLREIVDAGEASPGEIVLLFAAGTDARLYEEELRALGLPTLRMTGRDYYSRQQVVDLLAYLRLLQNRYDDEALVTVLASPFVGVSNDALVLLR
;
A
#
# COMPACT_ATOMS: atom_id res chain seq x y z
N MET A 1 -4.21 4.24 -30.91
CA MET A 1 -3.19 5.31 -30.94
C MET A 1 -1.98 4.73 -31.64
N SER A 2 -1.63 5.22 -32.83
CA SER A 2 -0.39 4.84 -33.51
C SER A 2 0.78 5.10 -32.56
N SER A 3 1.59 4.09 -32.22
CA SER A 3 2.77 4.32 -31.41
C SER A 3 3.72 5.21 -32.21
N ALA A 4 3.90 6.45 -31.78
CA ALA A 4 4.97 7.29 -32.30
C ALA A 4 6.29 6.51 -32.19
N ALA A 5 7.17 6.67 -33.19
CA ALA A 5 8.48 6.04 -33.15
C ALA A 5 9.19 6.43 -31.84
N PRO A 6 9.91 5.49 -31.18
CA PRO A 6 10.58 5.79 -29.94
C PRO A 6 11.58 6.95 -30.11
N ASN A 7 11.65 7.85 -29.13
CA ASN A 7 12.63 8.94 -29.14
C ASN A 7 14.05 8.41 -28.83
N THR A 8 15.06 9.28 -28.86
CA THR A 8 16.46 8.89 -28.62
C THR A 8 16.68 8.26 -27.24
N GLU A 9 16.04 8.78 -26.18
CA GLU A 9 16.15 8.25 -24.82
C GLU A 9 15.52 6.85 -24.70
N GLN A 10 14.34 6.66 -25.29
CA GLN A 10 13.63 5.40 -25.34
C GLN A 10 14.39 4.37 -26.18
N LEU A 11 14.94 4.76 -27.34
CA LEU A 11 15.79 3.87 -28.15
C LEU A 11 17.02 3.41 -27.38
N ALA A 12 17.70 4.32 -26.67
CA ALA A 12 18.83 3.96 -25.82
C ALA A 12 18.43 2.93 -24.75
N ALA A 13 17.27 3.09 -24.11
CA ALA A 13 16.75 2.12 -23.14
C ALA A 13 16.34 0.78 -23.77
N ILE A 14 15.76 0.80 -24.97
CA ILE A 14 15.37 -0.42 -25.69
C ILE A 14 16.61 -1.23 -26.12
N GLU A 15 17.67 -0.56 -26.55
CA GLU A 15 18.85 -1.20 -27.15
C GLU A 15 19.96 -1.54 -26.15
N ALA A 16 19.95 -0.95 -24.95
CA ALA A 16 20.98 -1.18 -23.95
C ALA A 16 21.09 -2.68 -23.58
N PRO A 17 22.29 -3.30 -23.70
CA PRO A 17 22.51 -4.70 -23.33
C PRO A 17 22.83 -4.84 -21.83
N GLY A 18 22.75 -6.07 -21.32
CA GLY A 18 23.20 -6.40 -19.96
C GLY A 18 22.22 -5.97 -18.87
N VAL A 19 22.75 -5.48 -17.74
CA VAL A 19 21.97 -4.93 -16.62
C VAL A 19 21.69 -3.46 -16.88
N VAL A 20 20.41 -3.12 -17.05
CA VAL A 20 19.95 -1.79 -17.44
C VAL A 20 18.99 -1.27 -16.39
N PHE A 21 19.20 -0.02 -15.98
CA PHE A 21 18.33 0.68 -15.05
C PHE A 21 17.76 1.94 -15.72
N VAL A 22 16.43 2.01 -15.81
CA VAL A 22 15.72 3.12 -16.44
C VAL A 22 14.93 3.90 -15.40
N SER A 23 15.29 5.17 -15.21
CA SER A 23 14.48 6.12 -14.44
C SER A 23 13.51 6.80 -15.38
N ALA A 24 12.22 6.65 -15.13
CA ALA A 24 11.22 7.11 -16.06
C ALA A 24 10.01 7.69 -15.33
N GLY A 25 9.86 9.01 -15.43
CA GLY A 25 8.77 9.75 -14.83
C GLY A 25 7.40 9.37 -15.40
N ALA A 26 6.33 9.91 -14.79
CA ALA A 26 4.97 9.64 -15.25
C ALA A 26 4.81 10.07 -16.72
N GLY A 27 4.16 9.23 -17.54
CA GLY A 27 3.84 9.58 -18.93
C GLY A 27 5.00 9.59 -19.92
N THR A 28 6.19 9.11 -19.54
CA THR A 28 7.41 9.12 -20.38
C THR A 28 7.54 7.94 -21.35
N GLY A 29 6.58 7.00 -21.30
CA GLY A 29 6.57 5.83 -22.18
C GLY A 29 7.26 4.57 -21.63
N LYS A 30 7.39 4.43 -20.29
CA LYS A 30 7.84 3.20 -19.60
C LYS A 30 7.33 1.91 -20.24
N THR A 31 6.01 1.80 -20.36
CA THR A 31 5.35 0.64 -20.95
C THR A 31 5.71 0.44 -22.43
N THR A 32 5.88 1.52 -23.19
CA THR A 32 6.29 1.44 -24.61
C THR A 32 7.70 0.87 -24.73
N VAL A 33 8.63 1.33 -23.88
CA VAL A 33 10.01 0.80 -23.83
C VAL A 33 10.02 -0.68 -23.51
N LEU A 34 9.25 -1.12 -22.49
CA LEU A 34 9.12 -2.54 -22.14
C LEU A 34 8.54 -3.38 -23.30
N VAL A 35 7.48 -2.90 -23.94
CA VAL A 35 6.84 -3.59 -25.08
C VAL A 35 7.83 -3.75 -26.23
N GLU A 36 8.48 -2.66 -26.66
CA GLU A 36 9.43 -2.71 -27.79
C GLU A 36 10.65 -3.56 -27.45
N ARG A 37 11.17 -3.47 -26.22
CA ARG A 37 12.29 -4.32 -25.77
C ARG A 37 11.91 -5.80 -25.79
N TYR A 38 10.72 -6.16 -25.30
CA TYR A 38 10.21 -7.54 -25.36
C TYR A 38 10.08 -8.02 -26.81
N VAL A 39 9.46 -7.20 -27.67
CA VAL A 39 9.21 -7.54 -29.07
C VAL A 39 10.52 -7.70 -29.84
N ARG A 40 11.51 -6.82 -29.64
CA ARG A 40 12.84 -6.97 -30.26
C ARG A 40 13.55 -8.22 -29.78
N ALA A 41 13.46 -8.57 -28.49
CA ALA A 41 14.05 -9.79 -27.95
C ALA A 41 13.53 -11.04 -28.68
N VAL A 42 12.22 -11.15 -28.92
CA VAL A 42 11.63 -12.32 -29.59
C VAL A 42 11.71 -12.27 -31.12
N CYS A 43 11.62 -11.09 -31.73
CA CYS A 43 11.57 -10.94 -33.18
C CYS A 43 12.94 -10.81 -33.83
N GLU A 44 13.85 -10.04 -33.24
CA GLU A 44 15.14 -9.70 -33.84
C GLU A 44 16.26 -10.56 -33.28
N ARG A 45 16.26 -10.77 -31.95
CA ARG A 45 17.27 -11.59 -31.26
C ARG A 45 16.91 -13.07 -31.20
N GLY A 46 15.67 -13.42 -31.56
CA GLY A 46 15.20 -14.80 -31.64
C GLY A 46 15.10 -15.52 -30.29
N LEU A 47 14.84 -14.78 -29.20
CA LEU A 47 14.55 -15.39 -27.90
C LEU A 47 13.17 -16.06 -27.93
N ASP A 48 13.07 -17.23 -27.30
CA ASP A 48 11.78 -17.87 -27.08
C ASP A 48 10.95 -17.05 -26.09
N ILE A 49 9.64 -16.94 -26.31
CA ILE A 49 8.72 -16.24 -25.41
C ILE A 49 8.80 -16.76 -23.97
N ASP A 50 9.02 -18.07 -23.81
CA ASP A 50 9.16 -18.73 -22.50
C ASP A 50 10.49 -18.48 -21.80
N SER A 51 11.44 -17.82 -22.48
CA SER A 51 12.75 -17.44 -21.97
C SER A 51 12.84 -16.00 -21.46
N ILE A 52 11.73 -15.25 -21.53
CA ILE A 52 11.64 -13.87 -21.04
C ILE A 52 10.69 -13.82 -19.84
N LEU A 53 11.21 -13.39 -18.68
CA LEU A 53 10.43 -13.14 -17.48
C LEU A 53 10.13 -11.65 -17.36
N VAL A 54 8.85 -11.31 -17.22
CA VAL A 54 8.38 -9.94 -16.99
C VAL A 54 7.58 -9.90 -15.70
N ILE A 55 8.09 -9.16 -14.73
CA ILE A 55 7.48 -8.95 -13.42
C ILE A 55 6.89 -7.55 -13.37
N THR A 56 5.62 -7.45 -12.96
CA THR A 56 4.93 -6.18 -12.72
C THR A 56 4.34 -6.14 -11.31
N TYR A 57 3.98 -4.95 -10.83
CA TYR A 57 3.43 -4.82 -9.47
C TYR A 57 1.97 -5.31 -9.34
N THR A 58 1.16 -5.27 -10.41
CA THR A 58 -0.27 -5.67 -10.37
C THR A 58 -0.67 -6.57 -11.51
N GLU A 59 -1.66 -7.45 -11.28
CA GLU A 59 -2.23 -8.31 -12.32
C GLU A 59 -2.82 -7.51 -13.50
N ARG A 60 -3.36 -6.32 -13.21
CA ARG A 60 -3.86 -5.42 -14.25
C ARG A 60 -2.73 -4.90 -15.13
N ALA A 61 -1.59 -4.51 -14.54
CA ALA A 61 -0.43 -4.04 -15.29
C ALA A 61 0.17 -5.17 -16.14
N ALA A 62 0.31 -6.39 -15.60
CA ALA A 62 0.72 -7.57 -16.37
C ALA A 62 -0.20 -7.83 -17.56
N GLY A 63 -1.53 -7.82 -17.35
CA GLY A 63 -2.51 -8.04 -18.40
C GLY A 63 -2.51 -6.95 -19.48
N GLU A 64 -2.35 -5.68 -19.07
CA GLU A 64 -2.23 -4.56 -20.01
C GLU A 64 -0.94 -4.67 -20.84
N LEU A 65 0.19 -4.99 -20.20
CA LEU A 65 1.47 -5.17 -20.87
C LEU A 65 1.42 -6.33 -21.88
N ALA A 66 0.88 -7.49 -21.48
CA ALA A 66 0.68 -8.63 -22.38
C ALA A 66 -0.22 -8.28 -23.58
N THR A 67 -1.29 -7.50 -23.35
CA THR A 67 -2.19 -7.03 -24.41
C THR A 67 -1.44 -6.15 -25.42
N ARG A 68 -0.62 -5.22 -24.94
CA ARG A 68 0.19 -4.33 -25.78
C ARG A 68 1.26 -5.08 -26.56
N ILE A 69 1.96 -6.02 -25.93
CA ILE A 69 2.93 -6.91 -26.61
C ILE A 69 2.24 -7.70 -27.72
N ARG A 70 1.06 -8.29 -27.44
CA ARG A 70 0.31 -9.05 -28.45
C ARG A 70 -0.09 -8.17 -29.63
N ALA A 71 -0.64 -6.98 -29.37
CA ALA A 71 -1.00 -6.04 -30.42
C ALA A 71 0.21 -5.69 -31.29
N ARG A 72 1.35 -5.41 -30.66
CA ARG A 72 2.58 -5.09 -31.37
C ARG A 72 3.13 -6.24 -32.20
N LEU A 73 3.09 -7.48 -31.71
CA LEU A 73 3.46 -8.66 -32.48
C LEU A 73 2.56 -8.87 -33.70
N LEU A 74 1.25 -8.61 -33.57
CA LEU A 74 0.30 -8.68 -34.68
C LEU A 74 0.57 -7.63 -35.75
N GLU A 75 0.92 -6.39 -35.35
CA GLU A 75 1.33 -5.33 -36.28
C GLU A 75 2.57 -5.70 -37.09
N LEU A 76 3.51 -6.44 -36.48
CA LEU A 76 4.71 -6.95 -37.15
C LEU A 76 4.45 -8.24 -37.95
N GLY A 77 3.20 -8.72 -38.04
CA GLY A 77 2.84 -9.95 -38.76
C GLY A 77 3.25 -11.25 -38.05
N ARG A 78 3.70 -11.19 -36.80
CA ARG A 78 4.13 -12.34 -35.98
C ARG A 78 2.96 -12.99 -35.24
N HIS A 79 1.99 -13.49 -36.00
CA HIS A 79 0.80 -14.17 -35.47
C HIS A 79 1.12 -15.46 -34.67
N ASP A 80 2.23 -16.11 -34.98
CA ASP A 80 2.77 -17.27 -34.29
C ASP A 80 3.17 -16.94 -32.85
N LEU A 81 3.95 -15.86 -32.67
CA LEU A 81 4.37 -15.37 -31.36
C LEU A 81 3.20 -14.80 -30.57
N ALA A 82 2.32 -14.04 -31.23
CA ALA A 82 1.13 -13.48 -30.61
C ALA A 82 0.20 -14.56 -30.01
N ARG A 83 0.12 -15.74 -30.61
CA ARG A 83 -0.62 -16.90 -30.06
C ARG A 83 0.11 -17.55 -28.88
N SER A 84 1.43 -17.63 -28.95
CA SER A 84 2.25 -18.27 -27.91
C SER A 84 2.35 -17.45 -26.62
N LEU A 85 1.94 -16.17 -26.65
CA LEU A 85 1.99 -15.26 -25.51
C LEU A 85 1.10 -15.70 -24.32
N ASP A 86 0.11 -16.57 -24.53
CA ASP A 86 -0.76 -17.07 -23.44
C ASP A 86 0.02 -17.87 -22.39
N GLY A 87 1.14 -18.49 -22.78
CA GLY A 87 2.03 -19.22 -21.88
C GLY A 87 3.19 -18.40 -21.32
N ALA A 88 3.33 -17.13 -21.75
CA ALA A 88 4.46 -16.28 -21.41
C ALA A 88 4.58 -16.02 -19.90
N TRP A 89 5.79 -15.73 -19.44
CA TRP A 89 6.06 -15.37 -18.05
C TRP A 89 5.87 -13.87 -17.83
N ILE A 90 4.65 -13.39 -18.04
CA ILE A 90 4.27 -11.99 -17.81
C ILE A 90 3.23 -11.97 -16.68
N SER A 91 3.65 -11.62 -15.47
CA SER A 91 2.78 -11.70 -14.28
C SER A 91 3.22 -10.75 -13.17
N THR A 92 2.54 -10.82 -12.02
CA THR A 92 3.11 -10.32 -10.76
C THR A 92 4.21 -11.25 -10.24
N ILE A 93 5.00 -10.77 -9.28
CA ILE A 93 5.99 -11.62 -8.59
C ILE A 93 5.32 -12.81 -7.88
N HIS A 94 4.13 -12.60 -7.30
CA HIS A 94 3.34 -13.67 -6.69
C HIS A 94 2.88 -14.69 -7.72
N GLY A 95 2.44 -14.25 -8.90
CA GLY A 95 2.09 -15.12 -10.02
C GLY A 95 3.27 -15.96 -10.49
N PHE A 96 4.46 -15.35 -10.56
CA PHE A 96 5.70 -16.06 -10.86
C PHE A 96 6.01 -17.13 -9.79
N CYS A 97 6.04 -16.74 -8.51
CA CYS A 97 6.33 -17.65 -7.41
C CYS A 97 5.34 -18.82 -7.36
N HIS A 98 4.04 -18.53 -7.56
CA HIS A 98 3.00 -19.54 -7.63
C HIS A 98 3.27 -20.54 -8.76
N ARG A 99 3.60 -20.07 -9.98
CA ARG A 99 3.87 -20.95 -11.12
C ARG A 99 5.15 -21.77 -10.92
N LEU A 100 6.19 -21.20 -10.32
CA LEU A 100 7.42 -21.90 -9.95
C LEU A 100 7.15 -23.02 -8.94
N LEU A 101 6.41 -22.71 -7.87
CA LEU A 101 6.05 -23.67 -6.82
C LEU A 101 5.15 -24.80 -7.33
N LYS A 102 4.21 -24.50 -8.24
CA LYS A 102 3.39 -25.52 -8.92
C LYS A 102 4.22 -26.43 -9.82
N ALA A 103 5.33 -25.95 -10.39
CA ALA A 103 6.23 -26.79 -11.18
C ALA A 103 7.13 -27.68 -10.31
N HIS A 104 7.42 -27.26 -9.07
CA HIS A 104 8.36 -27.94 -8.16
C HIS A 104 7.81 -28.17 -6.73
N PRO A 105 6.58 -28.69 -6.55
CA PRO A 105 5.95 -28.72 -5.22
C PRO A 105 6.68 -29.63 -4.23
N PHE A 106 7.16 -30.79 -4.69
CA PHE A 106 7.89 -31.74 -3.84
C PHE A 106 9.25 -31.20 -3.40
N ALA A 107 9.98 -30.51 -4.29
CA ALA A 107 11.26 -29.90 -3.95
C ALA A 107 11.09 -28.71 -2.99
N ALA A 108 9.96 -27.99 -3.09
CA ALA A 108 9.60 -26.93 -2.16
C ALA A 108 9.01 -27.44 -0.83
N GLY A 109 8.76 -28.75 -0.70
CA GLY A 109 8.18 -29.33 0.52
C GLY A 109 6.71 -28.96 0.77
N ILE A 110 5.96 -28.62 -0.28
CA ILE A 110 4.56 -28.18 -0.18
C ILE A 110 3.61 -29.19 -0.85
N ASP A 111 2.35 -29.24 -0.38
CA ASP A 111 1.30 -30.04 -1.01
C ASP A 111 1.02 -29.52 -2.43
N PRO A 112 1.15 -30.32 -3.51
CA PRO A 112 0.85 -29.89 -4.88
C PRO A 112 -0.54 -29.26 -5.06
N ARG A 113 -1.50 -29.60 -4.19
CA ARG A 113 -2.88 -29.10 -4.21
C ARG A 113 -3.11 -27.94 -3.24
N TYR A 114 -2.06 -27.26 -2.78
CA TYR A 114 -2.21 -26.14 -1.88
C TYR A 114 -3.16 -25.08 -2.43
N ARG A 115 -3.93 -24.46 -1.54
CA ARG A 115 -4.78 -23.30 -1.82
C ARG A 115 -4.07 -22.01 -1.42
N VAL A 116 -4.27 -20.94 -2.17
CA VAL A 116 -3.77 -19.61 -1.81
C VAL A 116 -4.86 -18.86 -1.04
N LEU A 117 -4.54 -18.40 0.16
CA LEU A 117 -5.42 -17.57 0.99
C LEU A 117 -5.37 -16.13 0.49
N ASP A 118 -6.55 -15.52 0.30
CA ASP A 118 -6.61 -14.08 0.07
C ASP A 118 -6.31 -13.29 1.38
N GLU A 119 -6.13 -11.96 1.26
CA GLU A 119 -5.81 -11.09 2.41
C GLU A 119 -6.85 -11.20 3.54
N SER A 120 -8.14 -11.41 3.23
CA SER A 120 -9.21 -11.48 4.22
C SER A 120 -9.19 -12.81 4.97
N GLN A 121 -9.00 -13.90 4.24
CA GLN A 121 -8.86 -15.24 4.79
C GLN A 121 -7.62 -15.35 5.67
N ALA A 122 -6.47 -14.85 5.19
CA ALA A 122 -5.23 -14.82 5.95
C ALA A 122 -5.39 -14.05 7.28
N ARG A 123 -6.05 -12.89 7.28
CA ARG A 123 -6.31 -12.10 8.49
C ARG A 123 -7.17 -12.84 9.53
N VAL A 124 -8.15 -13.62 9.10
CA VAL A 124 -8.96 -14.44 10.02
C VAL A 124 -8.07 -15.48 10.70
N VAL A 125 -7.30 -16.23 9.92
CA VAL A 125 -6.40 -17.28 10.43
C VAL A 125 -5.31 -16.69 11.33
N GLN A 126 -4.74 -15.54 10.97
CA GLN A 126 -3.79 -14.81 11.83
C GLN A 126 -4.43 -14.41 13.16
N SER A 127 -5.67 -13.91 13.15
CA SER A 127 -6.33 -13.50 14.39
C SER A 127 -6.59 -14.69 15.31
N GLU A 128 -6.99 -15.83 14.76
CA GLU A 128 -7.17 -17.07 15.53
C GLU A 128 -5.84 -17.61 16.07
N ALA A 129 -4.80 -17.65 15.23
CA ALA A 129 -3.46 -18.08 15.62
C ALA A 129 -2.87 -17.21 16.73
N PHE A 130 -3.07 -15.88 16.68
CA PHE A 130 -2.63 -14.98 17.72
C PHE A 130 -3.34 -15.25 19.05
N GLN A 131 -4.66 -15.48 19.03
CA GLN A 131 -5.40 -15.82 20.26
C GLN A 131 -4.90 -17.13 20.87
N GLN A 132 -4.65 -18.14 20.04
CA GLN A 132 -4.08 -19.41 20.49
C GLN A 132 -2.69 -19.22 21.12
N ALA A 133 -1.80 -18.48 20.44
CA ALA A 133 -0.45 -18.20 20.92
C ALA A 133 -0.47 -17.40 22.22
N LEU A 134 -1.30 -16.35 22.33
CA LEU A 134 -1.43 -15.55 23.55
C LEU A 134 -1.96 -16.39 24.73
N THR A 135 -2.93 -17.27 24.48
CA THR A 135 -3.46 -18.18 25.51
C THR A 135 -2.38 -19.13 26.01
N ALA A 136 -1.60 -19.72 25.11
CA ALA A 136 -0.49 -20.60 25.47
C ALA A 136 0.62 -19.85 26.21
N PHE A 137 0.95 -18.64 25.75
CA PHE A 137 1.96 -17.77 26.35
C PHE A 137 1.64 -17.43 27.82
N CYS A 138 0.37 -17.20 28.17
CA CYS A 138 -0.05 -16.88 29.53
C CYS A 138 -0.45 -18.11 30.39
N ALA A 139 -0.32 -19.35 29.87
CA ALA A 139 -0.86 -20.53 30.51
C ALA A 139 -0.20 -20.87 31.87
N ASP A 140 1.10 -20.59 32.01
CA ASP A 140 1.88 -20.82 33.23
C ASP A 140 1.75 -19.71 34.29
N GLN A 141 0.99 -18.64 33.98
CA GLN A 141 0.82 -17.47 34.84
C GLN A 141 2.15 -16.81 35.24
N ASP A 142 3.15 -16.85 34.37
CA ASP A 142 4.42 -16.15 34.59
C ASP A 142 4.18 -14.64 34.84
N PRO A 143 4.70 -14.06 35.95
CA PRO A 143 4.44 -12.67 36.30
C PRO A 143 4.93 -11.64 35.28
N GLU A 144 6.01 -11.93 34.54
CA GLU A 144 6.54 -11.02 33.52
C GLU A 144 5.66 -11.05 32.27
N ARG A 145 5.18 -12.24 31.87
CA ARG A 145 4.22 -12.39 30.77
C ARG A 145 2.88 -11.73 31.05
N LEU A 146 2.39 -11.85 32.28
CA LEU A 146 1.16 -11.17 32.71
C LEU A 146 1.34 -9.65 32.78
N ARG A 147 2.52 -9.18 33.19
CA ARG A 147 2.86 -7.75 33.14
C ARG A 147 2.89 -7.24 31.70
N LEU A 148 3.50 -7.96 30.77
CA LEU A 148 3.49 -7.64 29.34
C LEU A 148 2.05 -7.45 28.82
N LEU A 149 1.17 -8.39 29.13
CA LEU A 149 -0.24 -8.31 28.76
C LEU A 149 -0.96 -7.12 29.41
N ALA A 150 -0.66 -6.83 30.68
CA ALA A 150 -1.24 -5.68 31.38
C ALA A 150 -0.77 -4.34 30.79
N THR A 151 0.52 -4.24 30.42
CA THR A 151 1.12 -3.02 29.86
C THR A 151 0.59 -2.70 28.46
N TYR A 152 0.59 -3.68 27.55
CA TYR A 152 0.26 -3.45 26.14
C TYR A 152 -1.20 -3.79 25.78
N GLY A 153 -1.85 -4.64 26.57
CA GLY A 153 -3.15 -5.21 26.27
C GLY A 153 -3.13 -6.17 25.08
N ALA A 154 -4.10 -7.08 25.01
CA ALA A 154 -4.19 -8.07 23.93
C ALA A 154 -4.26 -7.45 22.53
N ARG A 155 -4.95 -6.30 22.39
CA ARG A 155 -5.05 -5.58 21.10
C ARG A 155 -3.73 -4.90 20.72
N GLY A 156 -2.97 -4.37 21.67
CA GLY A 156 -1.66 -3.77 21.44
C GLY A 156 -0.66 -4.84 21.01
N LEU A 157 -0.56 -5.92 21.80
CA LEU A 157 0.30 -7.07 21.50
C LEU A 157 -0.01 -7.66 20.13
N ARG A 158 -1.28 -7.83 19.77
CA ARG A 158 -1.65 -8.32 18.44
C ARG A 158 -1.06 -7.46 17.34
N ARG A 159 -1.27 -6.13 17.42
CA ARG A 159 -0.76 -5.20 16.40
C ARG A 159 0.77 -5.24 16.31
N MET A 160 1.46 -5.27 17.45
CA MET A 160 2.92 -5.32 17.50
C MET A 160 3.46 -6.61 16.89
N VAL A 161 2.94 -7.76 17.32
CA VAL A 161 3.39 -9.09 16.87
C VAL A 161 3.07 -9.33 15.41
N THR A 162 1.84 -9.04 14.96
CA THR A 162 1.48 -9.23 13.54
C THR A 162 2.23 -8.26 12.64
N GLY A 163 2.42 -7.00 13.06
CA GLY A 163 3.19 -6.02 12.29
C GLY A 163 4.66 -6.38 12.17
N ALA A 164 5.29 -6.86 13.25
CA ALA A 164 6.66 -7.36 13.22
C ALA A 164 6.78 -8.61 12.33
N PHE A 165 5.85 -9.55 12.46
CA PHE A 165 5.79 -10.76 11.65
C PHE A 165 5.69 -10.47 10.15
N GLU A 166 4.78 -9.60 9.74
CA GLU A 166 4.59 -9.19 8.34
C GLU A 166 5.84 -8.47 7.80
N THR A 167 6.40 -7.54 8.59
CA THR A 167 7.60 -6.80 8.20
C THR A 167 8.81 -7.73 8.00
N LEU A 168 9.09 -8.63 8.94
CA LEU A 168 10.21 -9.57 8.83
C LEU A 168 10.04 -10.53 7.65
N ARG A 169 8.83 -11.06 7.43
CA ARG A 169 8.54 -11.95 6.30
C ARG A 169 8.69 -11.26 4.95
N SER A 170 8.14 -10.05 4.80
CA SER A 170 8.25 -9.26 3.56
C SER A 170 9.69 -8.92 3.16
N ALA A 171 10.58 -8.80 4.16
CA ALA A 171 12.00 -8.58 3.95
C ALA A 171 12.80 -9.90 3.81
N GLY A 172 12.15 -11.07 3.92
CA GLY A 172 12.80 -12.37 3.90
C GLY A 172 13.66 -12.66 5.13
N ARG A 173 13.49 -11.92 6.23
CA ARG A 173 14.33 -12.00 7.42
C ARG A 173 13.87 -13.12 8.38
N PRO A 174 14.77 -13.65 9.23
CA PRO A 174 14.38 -14.53 10.33
C PRO A 174 13.46 -13.77 11.31
N LEU A 175 12.68 -14.52 12.10
CA LEU A 175 11.75 -13.98 13.10
C LEU A 175 12.48 -13.56 14.39
N GLU A 176 13.53 -12.77 14.23
CA GLU A 176 14.37 -12.27 15.31
C GLU A 176 14.19 -10.75 15.44
N LEU A 177 13.86 -10.29 16.64
CA LEU A 177 13.68 -8.87 16.93
C LEU A 177 15.03 -8.24 17.24
N GLU A 178 15.46 -7.30 16.40
CA GLU A 178 16.68 -6.52 16.63
C GLU A 178 16.49 -5.51 17.77
N LEU A 179 17.54 -5.33 18.57
CA LEU A 179 17.56 -4.29 19.59
C LEU A 179 17.69 -2.93 18.90
N ALA A 180 16.72 -2.05 19.15
CA ALA A 180 16.89 -0.63 18.85
C ALA A 180 18.05 -0.06 19.68
N GLY A 181 18.68 1.01 19.17
CA GLY A 181 19.78 1.71 19.85
C GLY A 181 19.43 2.24 21.26
N GLU A 182 20.36 3.00 21.84
CA GLU A 182 20.22 3.57 23.19
C GLU A 182 18.90 4.34 23.38
N SER A 183 18.35 4.29 24.60
CA SER A 183 17.10 4.99 24.91
C SER A 183 17.31 6.50 24.84
N ARG A 184 16.52 7.17 23.99
CA ARG A 184 16.44 8.63 23.94
C ARG A 184 15.35 9.19 24.85
N LEU A 185 14.72 8.37 25.69
CA LEU A 185 13.63 8.81 26.56
C LEU A 185 14.02 10.00 27.47
N PRO A 186 15.20 10.02 28.12
CA PRO A 186 15.59 11.17 28.94
C PRO A 186 15.69 12.48 28.14
N GLU A 187 16.21 12.41 26.91
CA GLU A 187 16.30 13.57 26.01
C GLU A 187 14.91 14.08 25.64
N ARG A 188 13.99 13.16 25.26
CA ARG A 188 12.61 13.52 24.88
C ARG A 188 11.81 14.08 26.05
N ILE A 189 12.04 13.59 27.26
CA ILE A 189 11.41 14.13 28.47
C ILE A 189 11.84 15.58 28.69
N GLU A 190 13.11 15.93 28.48
CA GLU A 190 13.57 17.31 28.62
C GLU A 190 12.99 18.20 27.51
N GLU A 191 12.96 17.75 26.26
CA GLU A 191 12.31 18.47 25.15
C GLU A 191 10.83 18.77 25.45
N LEU A 192 10.09 17.79 25.98
CA LEU A 192 8.69 18.00 26.40
C LEU A 192 8.59 18.95 27.59
N ARG A 193 9.53 18.89 28.54
CA ARG A 193 9.58 19.79 29.70
C ARG A 193 9.79 21.24 29.25
N GLU A 194 10.69 21.48 28.30
CA GLU A 194 10.90 22.80 27.70
C GLU A 194 9.65 23.28 26.95
N ALA A 195 9.06 22.44 26.09
CA ALA A 195 7.85 22.79 25.36
C ALA A 195 6.66 23.09 26.29
N ALA A 196 6.52 22.35 27.40
CA ALA A 196 5.49 22.59 28.41
C ALA A 196 5.69 23.89 29.20
N ARG A 197 6.95 24.31 29.44
CA ARG A 197 7.24 25.63 30.04
C ARG A 197 6.81 26.76 29.11
N CYS A 198 7.09 26.66 27.81
CA CYS A 198 6.60 27.63 26.83
C CYS A 198 5.07 27.68 26.78
N LEU A 199 4.40 26.53 26.91
CA LEU A 199 2.93 26.45 26.98
C LEU A 199 2.37 27.19 28.20
N LEU A 200 3.07 27.11 29.35
CA LEU A 200 2.73 27.81 30.59
C LEU A 200 2.87 29.33 30.44
N ASP A 201 3.98 29.79 29.85
CA ASP A 201 4.25 31.22 29.65
C ASP A 201 3.22 31.90 28.72
N GLU A 202 2.59 31.14 27.82
CA GLU A 202 1.54 31.62 26.91
C GLU A 202 0.10 31.50 27.45
N GLY A 203 -0.07 31.11 28.72
CA GLY A 203 -1.36 31.15 29.43
C GLY A 203 -2.24 29.88 29.32
N HIS A 204 -1.67 28.73 28.98
CA HIS A 204 -2.34 27.42 29.02
C HIS A 204 -2.01 26.65 30.31
N ASP A 205 -2.37 27.25 31.44
CA ASP A 205 -1.85 26.87 32.75
C ASP A 205 -2.18 25.44 33.18
N ASP A 206 -3.39 24.95 32.94
CA ASP A 206 -3.85 23.65 33.48
C ASP A 206 -3.15 22.44 32.82
N THR A 207 -3.06 22.41 31.48
CA THR A 207 -2.41 21.29 30.77
C THR A 207 -0.90 21.30 30.99
N ALA A 208 -0.27 22.49 30.90
CA ALA A 208 1.17 22.64 31.09
C ALA A 208 1.59 22.23 32.52
N ALA A 209 0.88 22.73 33.54
CA ALA A 209 1.18 22.41 34.93
C ALA A 209 1.05 20.90 35.20
N ARG A 210 -0.01 20.26 34.70
CA ARG A 210 -0.25 18.82 34.88
C ARG A 210 0.83 17.95 34.23
N VAL A 211 1.33 18.31 33.04
CA VAL A 211 2.47 17.59 32.43
C VAL A 211 3.75 17.82 33.20
N LEU A 212 4.06 19.06 33.56
CA LEU A 212 5.27 19.36 34.32
C LEU A 212 5.29 18.64 35.67
N GLU A 213 4.15 18.55 36.35
CA GLU A 213 3.99 17.77 37.58
C GLU A 213 4.31 16.28 37.35
N LEU A 214 3.73 15.67 36.30
CA LEU A 214 4.02 14.29 35.91
C LEU A 214 5.52 14.09 35.63
N LEU A 215 6.14 14.95 34.82
CA LEU A 215 7.54 14.81 34.41
C LEU A 215 8.52 15.08 35.56
N ASN A 216 8.16 15.92 36.52
CA ASN A 216 8.99 16.20 37.69
C ASN A 216 8.94 15.05 38.72
N ALA A 217 7.87 14.24 38.71
CA ALA A 217 7.75 13.05 39.53
C ALA A 217 8.63 11.87 39.06
N SER A 218 9.44 12.04 38.01
CA SER A 218 10.27 10.99 37.41
C SER A 218 9.44 9.73 37.05
N PRO A 219 8.49 9.86 36.12
CA PRO A 219 7.51 8.83 35.83
C PRO A 219 8.19 7.59 35.22
N THR A 220 7.62 6.40 35.45
CA THR A 220 8.08 5.19 34.77
C THR A 220 7.67 5.22 33.30
N SER A 221 8.36 4.44 32.48
CA SER A 221 8.10 4.36 31.03
C SER A 221 6.67 3.89 30.73
N GLU A 222 6.05 3.06 31.59
CA GLU A 222 4.64 2.68 31.45
C GLU A 222 3.67 3.85 31.62
N ALA A 223 3.97 4.78 32.54
CA ALA A 223 3.14 5.96 32.78
C ALA A 223 3.20 6.97 31.62
N LEU A 224 4.19 6.82 30.72
CA LEU A 224 4.40 7.67 29.56
C LEU A 224 3.87 7.07 28.25
N LEU A 225 3.29 5.86 28.26
CA LEU A 225 2.75 5.21 27.07
C LEU A 225 1.49 5.89 26.49
N ASP A 226 0.71 6.55 27.34
CA ASP A 226 -0.51 7.26 26.95
C ASP A 226 -0.55 8.64 27.61
N LEU A 227 -0.15 9.65 26.84
CA LEU A 227 -0.22 11.06 27.22
C LEU A 227 -1.40 11.76 26.53
N SER A 228 -2.37 11.04 25.98
CA SER A 228 -3.53 11.64 25.29
C SER A 228 -4.36 12.54 26.22
N GLY A 229 -4.37 12.23 27.52
CA GLY A 229 -4.99 13.05 28.57
C GLY A 229 -4.31 14.41 28.80
N TYR A 230 -3.13 14.62 28.21
CA TYR A 230 -2.33 15.83 28.29
C TYR A 230 -2.23 16.57 26.94
N ALA A 231 -3.04 16.19 25.95
CA ALA A 231 -3.07 16.84 24.65
C ALA A 231 -3.80 18.19 24.70
N VAL A 232 -3.28 19.16 23.96
CA VAL A 232 -3.91 20.46 23.69
C VAL A 232 -5.05 20.26 22.69
N LYS A 233 -6.25 20.76 23.04
CA LYS A 233 -7.48 20.59 22.26
C LYS A 233 -7.84 21.85 21.47
N GLY A 234 -8.55 21.66 20.36
CA GLY A 234 -9.13 22.77 19.58
C GLY A 234 -8.08 23.62 18.83
N ARG A 235 -8.38 24.92 18.66
CA ARG A 235 -7.55 25.87 17.88
C ARG A 235 -6.14 26.07 18.44
N ALA A 236 -5.94 25.79 19.73
CA ALA A 236 -4.62 25.88 20.36
C ALA A 236 -3.64 24.81 19.85
N ARG A 237 -4.13 23.68 19.30
CA ARG A 237 -3.27 22.59 18.83
C ARG A 237 -2.34 23.01 17.69
N GLU A 238 -2.80 23.86 16.77
CA GLU A 238 -1.98 24.38 15.66
C GLU A 238 -0.94 25.39 16.16
N ARG A 239 -1.30 26.21 17.16
CA ARG A 239 -0.40 27.18 17.78
C ARG A 239 0.72 26.51 18.58
N PHE A 240 0.44 25.36 19.19
CA PHE A 240 1.38 24.60 20.03
C PHE A 240 1.78 23.26 19.40
N ALA A 241 2.02 23.27 18.09
CA ALA A 241 2.41 22.07 17.34
C ALA A 241 3.70 21.44 17.90
N SER A 242 4.67 22.25 18.32
CA SER A 242 5.93 21.80 18.93
C SER A 242 5.73 21.02 20.24
N TYR A 243 4.80 21.44 21.08
CA TYR A 243 4.44 20.71 22.31
C TYR A 243 3.79 19.37 21.98
N GLU A 244 2.85 19.33 21.03
CA GLU A 244 2.21 18.08 20.61
C GLU A 244 3.20 17.10 19.98
N GLU A 245 4.15 17.62 19.20
CA GLU A 245 5.24 16.84 18.64
C GLU A 245 6.14 16.25 19.73
N ALA A 246 6.60 17.08 20.68
CA ALA A 246 7.41 16.62 21.81
C ALA A 246 6.67 15.58 22.66
N ARG A 247 5.36 15.76 22.90
CA ARG A 247 4.52 14.83 23.64
C ARG A 247 4.45 13.46 22.93
N ALA A 248 4.21 13.46 21.63
CA ALA A 248 4.17 12.24 20.83
C ALA A 248 5.55 11.55 20.76
N LEU A 249 6.65 12.32 20.74
CA LEU A 249 8.01 11.78 20.79
C LEU A 249 8.32 11.11 22.13
N VAL A 250 7.82 11.64 23.26
CA VAL A 250 7.94 10.98 24.57
C VAL A 250 7.16 9.66 24.60
N GLU A 251 5.91 9.64 24.13
CA GLU A 251 5.11 8.40 24.03
C GLU A 251 5.87 7.33 23.22
N ARG A 252 6.45 7.73 22.09
CA ARG A 252 7.24 6.84 21.24
C ARG A 252 8.52 6.36 21.91
N ALA A 253 9.28 7.25 22.55
CA ALA A 253 10.52 6.88 23.22
C ALA A 253 10.27 5.96 24.44
N ALA A 254 9.16 6.17 25.16
CA ALA A 254 8.73 5.29 26.24
C ALA A 254 8.35 3.90 25.72
N LEU A 255 7.64 3.84 24.60
CA LEU A 255 7.34 2.59 23.91
C LEU A 255 8.61 1.86 23.47
N ASP A 256 9.58 2.56 22.86
CA ASP A 256 10.85 1.98 22.42
C ASP A 256 11.65 1.41 23.61
N GLU A 257 11.65 2.11 24.75
CA GLU A 257 12.32 1.65 25.96
C GLU A 257 11.69 0.39 26.55
N LEU A 258 10.37 0.36 26.66
CA LEU A 258 9.64 -0.82 27.12
C LEU A 258 9.78 -1.98 26.14
N ALA A 259 9.69 -1.74 24.84
CA ALA A 259 9.87 -2.76 23.82
C ALA A 259 11.28 -3.37 23.87
N ARG A 260 12.31 -2.58 24.23
CA ARG A 260 13.67 -3.09 24.47
C ARG A 260 13.74 -4.00 25.69
N ARG A 261 13.11 -3.59 26.80
CA ARG A 261 13.04 -4.40 28.03
C ARG A 261 12.30 -5.72 27.77
N ASP A 262 11.19 -5.63 27.05
CA ASP A 262 10.25 -6.73 26.83
C ASP A 262 10.57 -7.55 25.57
N ARG A 263 11.73 -7.29 24.93
CA ARG A 263 12.14 -7.83 23.63
C ARG A 263 12.06 -9.36 23.59
N ASP A 264 12.64 -10.04 24.56
CA ASP A 264 12.70 -11.51 24.58
C ASP A 264 11.31 -12.12 24.76
N LEU A 265 10.44 -11.47 25.55
CA LEU A 265 9.05 -11.90 25.73
C LEU A 265 8.22 -11.67 24.45
N LEU A 266 8.43 -10.55 23.76
CA LEU A 266 7.79 -10.24 22.48
C LEU A 266 8.26 -11.21 21.38
N GLU A 267 9.55 -11.55 21.35
CA GLU A 267 10.11 -12.54 20.42
C GLU A 267 9.54 -13.94 20.69
N HIS A 268 9.44 -14.34 21.96
CA HIS A 268 8.81 -15.61 22.33
C HIS A 268 7.33 -15.68 21.89
N LEU A 269 6.56 -14.61 22.11
CA LEU A 269 5.18 -14.53 21.63
C LEU A 269 5.09 -14.50 20.10
N LEU A 270 6.01 -13.81 19.42
CA LEU A 270 6.11 -13.79 17.96
C LEU A 270 6.36 -15.18 17.40
N GLN A 271 7.29 -15.94 17.97
CA GLN A 271 7.57 -17.31 17.55
C GLN A 271 6.36 -18.22 17.78
N GLY A 272 5.73 -18.14 18.96
CA GLY A 272 4.52 -18.91 19.26
C GLY A 272 3.36 -18.58 18.31
N PHE A 273 3.21 -17.31 17.95
CA PHE A 273 2.24 -16.87 16.93
C PHE A 273 2.57 -17.43 15.55
N ALA A 274 3.83 -17.34 15.12
CA ALA A 274 4.28 -17.84 13.83
C ALA A 274 4.06 -19.35 13.70
N ASP A 275 4.35 -20.12 14.75
CA ASP A 275 4.14 -21.56 14.79
C ASP A 275 2.65 -21.92 14.74
N ALA A 276 1.81 -21.23 15.51
CA ALA A 276 0.36 -21.41 15.47
C ALA A 276 -0.22 -21.07 14.09
N TYR A 277 0.26 -19.99 13.46
CA TYR A 277 -0.20 -19.57 12.14
C TYR A 277 0.23 -20.54 11.05
N ARG A 278 1.47 -21.04 11.11
CA ARG A 278 1.97 -22.09 10.21
C ARG A 278 1.15 -23.38 10.37
N ALA A 279 0.95 -23.85 11.59
CA ALA A 279 0.17 -25.06 11.86
C ALA A 279 -1.30 -24.95 11.39
N ALA A 280 -1.91 -23.78 11.52
CA ALA A 280 -3.27 -23.53 11.02
C ALA A 280 -3.32 -23.60 9.49
N LYS A 281 -2.33 -23.02 8.79
CA LYS A 281 -2.20 -23.09 7.33
C LYS A 281 -1.92 -24.52 6.84
N ASP A 282 -1.02 -25.24 7.50
CA ASP A 282 -0.64 -26.61 7.13
C ASP A 282 -1.83 -27.58 7.22
N ARG A 283 -2.71 -27.40 8.23
CA ARG A 283 -3.92 -28.23 8.41
C ARG A 283 -4.83 -28.22 7.17
N ASP A 284 -4.88 -27.09 6.48
CA ASP A 284 -5.76 -26.85 5.34
C ASP A 284 -5.02 -26.90 4.00
N SER A 285 -3.75 -27.34 3.99
CA SER A 285 -2.84 -27.22 2.84
C SER A 285 -2.92 -25.82 2.21
N ALA A 286 -2.79 -24.77 3.03
CA ALA A 286 -2.98 -23.39 2.61
C ALA A 286 -1.68 -22.61 2.66
N LEU A 287 -1.49 -21.67 1.71
CA LEU A 287 -0.39 -20.72 1.68
C LEU A 287 -0.96 -19.31 1.57
N ASP A 288 -0.39 -18.33 2.25
CA ASP A 288 -0.65 -16.91 1.98
C ASP A 288 0.27 -16.37 0.87
N PHE A 289 0.05 -15.13 0.43
CA PHE A 289 0.87 -14.52 -0.63
C PHE A 289 2.35 -14.41 -0.26
N GLU A 290 2.65 -14.19 1.01
CA GLU A 290 4.03 -14.04 1.48
C GLU A 290 4.73 -15.40 1.57
N ASP A 291 4.01 -16.47 1.89
CA ASP A 291 4.53 -17.84 1.81
C ASP A 291 4.98 -18.17 0.38
N LEU A 292 4.23 -17.76 -0.64
CA LEU A 292 4.62 -18.03 -2.03
C LEU A 292 6.02 -17.49 -2.33
N GLN A 293 6.33 -16.27 -1.88
CA GLN A 293 7.63 -15.64 -2.10
C GLN A 293 8.72 -16.34 -1.27
N LEU A 294 8.45 -16.61 0.01
CA LEU A 294 9.41 -17.27 0.91
C LEU A 294 9.75 -18.69 0.45
N TYR A 295 8.75 -19.53 0.13
CA TYR A 295 8.98 -20.88 -0.39
C TYR A 295 9.68 -20.86 -1.75
N ALA A 296 9.35 -19.92 -2.64
CA ALA A 296 10.03 -19.78 -3.93
C ALA A 296 11.51 -19.41 -3.74
N ARG A 297 11.81 -18.48 -2.82
CA ARG A 297 13.17 -18.09 -2.49
C ARG A 297 13.93 -19.28 -1.90
N ASP A 298 13.35 -19.95 -0.91
CA ASP A 298 14.00 -21.06 -0.21
C ASP A 298 14.26 -22.23 -1.16
N LEU A 299 13.35 -22.50 -2.09
CA LEU A 299 13.55 -23.47 -3.19
C LEU A 299 14.77 -23.10 -4.05
N LEU A 300 14.85 -21.84 -4.51
CA LEU A 300 15.95 -21.39 -5.37
C LEU A 300 17.29 -21.30 -4.61
N ARG A 301 17.30 -20.98 -3.32
CA ARG A 301 18.51 -20.98 -2.50
C ARG A 301 18.99 -22.40 -2.21
N GLY A 302 18.08 -23.27 -1.79
CA GLY A 302 18.38 -24.62 -1.31
C GLY A 302 18.58 -25.66 -2.41
N ASN A 303 18.06 -25.44 -3.62
CA ASN A 303 18.17 -26.38 -4.73
C ASN A 303 18.91 -25.75 -5.93
N GLU A 304 20.21 -26.04 -6.03
CA GLU A 304 21.08 -25.53 -7.09
C GLU A 304 20.66 -25.99 -8.49
N GLU A 305 20.24 -27.25 -8.65
CA GLU A 305 19.79 -27.79 -9.94
C GLU A 305 18.58 -27.03 -10.49
N ILE A 306 17.58 -26.78 -9.64
CA ILE A 306 16.38 -26.00 -10.02
C ILE A 306 16.77 -24.56 -10.30
N ARG A 307 17.60 -23.94 -9.45
CA ARG A 307 18.07 -22.57 -9.66
C ARG A 307 18.78 -22.42 -11.00
N GLU A 308 19.74 -23.29 -11.30
CA GLU A 308 20.44 -23.26 -12.59
C GLU A 308 19.46 -23.44 -13.74
N ARG A 309 18.58 -24.44 -13.69
CA ARG A 309 17.58 -24.68 -14.73
C ARG A 309 16.73 -23.44 -15.02
N GLU A 310 16.22 -22.76 -13.99
CA GLU A 310 15.41 -21.57 -14.17
C GLU A 310 16.25 -20.35 -14.62
N ARG A 311 17.50 -20.22 -14.16
CA ARG A 311 18.45 -19.21 -14.69
C ARG A 311 18.74 -19.42 -16.18
N TRP A 312 18.96 -20.67 -16.62
CA TRP A 312 19.17 -21.00 -18.03
C TRP A 312 17.92 -20.78 -18.88
N ARG A 313 16.75 -20.97 -18.28
CA ARG A 313 15.46 -20.67 -18.92
C ARG A 313 15.33 -19.18 -19.18
N PHE A 314 15.49 -18.35 -18.16
CA PHE A 314 15.25 -16.91 -18.25
C PHE A 314 16.49 -16.17 -18.75
N ARG A 315 16.56 -16.00 -20.07
CA ARG A 315 17.64 -15.26 -20.74
C ARG A 315 17.53 -13.76 -20.57
N SER A 316 16.32 -13.25 -20.31
CA SER A 316 16.05 -11.83 -20.11
C SER A 316 14.98 -11.66 -19.03
N ILE A 317 15.26 -10.83 -18.03
CA ILE A 317 14.30 -10.48 -16.97
C ILE A 317 14.01 -8.99 -17.04
N MET A 318 12.74 -8.63 -17.06
CA MET A 318 12.26 -7.25 -17.05
C MET A 318 11.39 -7.02 -15.81
N VAL A 319 11.68 -5.98 -15.04
CA VAL A 319 10.93 -5.62 -13.84
C VAL A 319 10.38 -4.22 -14.01
N ASP A 320 9.06 -4.12 -14.06
CA ASP A 320 8.29 -2.88 -14.12
C ASP A 320 7.92 -2.40 -12.71
N GLU A 321 7.71 -1.09 -12.56
CA GLU A 321 7.43 -0.43 -11.28
C GLU A 321 8.41 -0.84 -10.17
N PHE A 322 9.71 -0.87 -10.49
CA PHE A 322 10.75 -1.39 -9.60
C PHE A 322 10.80 -0.68 -8.23
N GLN A 323 10.36 0.57 -8.17
CA GLN A 323 10.29 1.34 -6.91
C GLN A 323 9.34 0.73 -5.86
N ASP A 324 8.40 -0.12 -6.29
CA ASP A 324 7.40 -0.75 -5.42
C ASP A 324 7.79 -2.19 -5.03
N THR A 325 9.06 -2.56 -5.24
CA THR A 325 9.62 -3.86 -4.84
C THR A 325 10.23 -3.82 -3.44
N ASN A 326 10.58 -4.99 -2.91
CA ASN A 326 11.22 -5.14 -1.60
C ASN A 326 12.49 -6.02 -1.70
N ARG A 327 13.18 -6.18 -0.57
CA ARG A 327 14.43 -6.97 -0.48
C ARG A 327 14.24 -8.44 -0.89
N LEU A 328 13.15 -9.08 -0.47
CA LEU A 328 12.84 -10.47 -0.82
C LEU A 328 12.63 -10.65 -2.32
N GLN A 329 11.90 -9.74 -2.95
CA GLN A 329 11.63 -9.77 -4.38
C GLN A 329 12.90 -9.53 -5.20
N CYS A 330 13.78 -8.63 -4.74
CA CYS A 330 15.07 -8.42 -5.38
C CYS A 330 15.96 -9.66 -5.25
N GLU A 331 15.99 -10.31 -4.09
CA GLU A 331 16.70 -11.57 -3.89
C GLU A 331 16.19 -12.66 -4.85
N LEU A 332 14.87 -12.78 -5.03
CA LEU A 332 14.27 -13.71 -6.00
C LEU A 332 14.75 -13.44 -7.43
N VAL A 333 14.76 -12.17 -7.84
CA VAL A 333 15.25 -11.76 -9.17
C VAL A 333 16.75 -12.06 -9.29
N ASP A 334 17.55 -11.80 -8.26
CA ASP A 334 18.99 -12.06 -8.24
C ASP A 334 19.32 -13.54 -8.33
N LEU A 335 18.54 -14.40 -7.66
CA LEU A 335 18.69 -15.85 -7.75
C LEU A 335 18.42 -16.40 -9.16
N LEU A 336 17.62 -15.69 -9.95
CA LEU A 336 17.26 -16.02 -11.33
C LEU A 336 18.09 -15.25 -12.36
N ALA A 337 18.86 -14.26 -11.92
CA ALA A 337 19.54 -13.34 -12.80
C ALA A 337 20.53 -14.07 -13.72
N GLY A 338 20.31 -13.86 -15.02
CA GLY A 338 21.26 -14.14 -16.09
C GLY A 338 22.05 -12.89 -16.47
N GLU A 339 22.44 -12.80 -17.74
CA GLU A 339 23.21 -11.66 -18.26
C GLU A 339 22.35 -10.42 -18.51
N GLU A 340 21.05 -10.58 -18.77
CA GLU A 340 20.15 -9.47 -19.08
C GLU A 340 19.09 -9.23 -18.02
N LEU A 341 19.23 -8.10 -17.35
CA LEU A 341 18.26 -7.58 -16.38
C LEU A 341 17.85 -6.17 -16.81
N PHE A 342 16.56 -5.89 -16.81
CA PHE A 342 16.04 -4.58 -17.15
C PHE A 342 15.08 -4.11 -16.07
N PHE A 343 15.46 -3.04 -15.36
CA PHE A 343 14.64 -2.41 -14.34
C PHE A 343 14.10 -1.09 -14.88
N VAL A 344 12.81 -0.85 -14.70
CA VAL A 344 12.19 0.44 -14.99
C VAL A 344 11.31 0.88 -13.82
N GLY A 345 11.41 2.15 -13.47
CA GLY A 345 10.64 2.71 -12.38
C GLY A 345 10.93 4.19 -12.15
N ASP A 346 10.37 4.72 -11.07
CA ASP A 346 10.59 6.09 -10.61
C ASP A 346 10.49 6.15 -9.09
N GLU A 347 11.57 6.57 -8.41
CA GLU A 347 11.60 6.65 -6.94
C GLU A 347 10.52 7.61 -6.39
N PHE A 348 10.13 8.64 -7.15
CA PHE A 348 9.10 9.59 -6.74
C PHE A 348 7.67 9.04 -6.87
N GLN A 349 7.51 7.84 -7.46
CA GLN A 349 6.22 7.14 -7.58
C GLN A 349 6.06 6.01 -6.56
N SER A 350 7.04 5.79 -5.66
CA SER A 350 6.95 4.76 -4.61
C SER A 350 5.92 5.15 -3.53
N ILE A 351 4.71 4.61 -3.63
CA ILE A 351 3.59 4.88 -2.71
C ILE A 351 3.14 3.65 -1.91
N TYR A 352 3.73 2.48 -2.14
CA TYR A 352 3.30 1.21 -1.55
C TYR A 352 4.08 0.78 -0.30
N ARG A 353 4.65 1.73 0.47
CA ARG A 353 5.34 1.43 1.74
C ARG A 353 4.48 0.63 2.73
N PHE A 354 3.15 0.86 2.73
CA PHE A 354 2.21 0.12 3.57
C PHE A 354 2.06 -1.37 3.18
N ARG A 355 2.60 -1.76 2.02
CA ARG A 355 2.76 -3.14 1.54
C ARG A 355 4.23 -3.57 1.53
N HIS A 356 5.06 -2.91 2.35
CA HIS A 356 6.47 -3.22 2.54
C HIS A 356 7.37 -2.99 1.33
N ALA A 357 6.94 -2.14 0.37
CA ALA A 357 7.86 -1.64 -0.65
C ALA A 357 9.01 -0.85 0.00
N ASP A 358 10.24 -1.08 -0.46
CA ASP A 358 11.46 -0.50 0.07
C ASP A 358 12.21 0.27 -1.03
N VAL A 359 11.99 1.59 -1.09
CA VAL A 359 12.64 2.48 -2.07
C VAL A 359 14.16 2.54 -1.90
N GLU A 360 14.70 2.16 -0.74
CA GLU A 360 16.16 2.09 -0.58
C GLU A 360 16.74 0.99 -1.47
N VAL A 361 16.01 -0.10 -1.71
CA VAL A 361 16.43 -1.15 -2.66
C VAL A 361 16.52 -0.61 -4.08
N PHE A 362 15.60 0.28 -4.47
CA PHE A 362 15.67 0.99 -5.75
C PHE A 362 16.95 1.83 -5.85
N ARG A 363 17.29 2.57 -4.79
CA ARG A 363 18.48 3.43 -4.74
C ARG A 363 19.78 2.63 -4.73
N GLU A 364 19.89 1.60 -3.90
CA GLU A 364 21.03 0.69 -3.83
C GLU A 364 21.31 0.07 -5.22
N ARG A 365 20.27 -0.43 -5.92
CA ARG A 365 20.41 -1.02 -7.25
C ARG A 365 20.83 0.00 -8.31
N ARG A 366 20.28 1.22 -8.23
CA ARG A 366 20.63 2.34 -9.13
C ARG A 366 22.12 2.63 -9.06
N GLU A 367 22.70 2.67 -7.86
CA GLU A 367 24.12 2.92 -7.62
C GLU A 367 25.00 1.77 -8.11
N GLN A 368 24.57 0.52 -7.92
CA GLN A 368 25.32 -0.68 -8.36
C GLN A 368 25.43 -0.82 -9.89
N THR A 369 24.43 -0.33 -10.64
CA THR A 369 24.39 -0.50 -12.10
C THR A 369 25.35 0.45 -12.83
N GLY A 370 25.95 1.43 -12.14
CA GLY A 370 26.97 2.33 -12.71
C GLY A 370 26.47 3.36 -13.72
N GLY A 371 25.16 3.42 -13.96
CA GLY A 371 24.52 4.38 -14.85
C GLY A 371 22.99 4.22 -14.89
N VAL A 372 22.28 5.32 -15.14
CA VAL A 372 20.82 5.37 -15.23
C VAL A 372 20.43 5.99 -16.56
N LEU A 373 19.57 5.31 -17.29
CA LEU A 373 18.95 5.88 -18.49
C LEU A 373 17.70 6.63 -18.06
N ALA A 374 17.68 7.94 -18.26
CA ALA A 374 16.53 8.77 -17.92
C ALA A 374 15.59 8.90 -19.12
N LEU A 375 14.29 8.81 -18.88
CA LEU A 375 13.25 9.22 -19.82
C LEU A 375 12.63 10.53 -19.31
N THR A 376 12.81 11.62 -20.05
CA THR A 376 12.41 12.98 -19.63
C THR A 376 11.26 13.55 -20.46
N GLU A 377 11.03 13.03 -21.67
CA GLU A 377 9.93 13.47 -22.53
C GLU A 377 8.59 12.84 -22.11
N ASN A 378 7.63 13.67 -21.71
CA ASN A 378 6.28 13.29 -21.31
C ASN A 378 5.28 13.43 -22.47
N TYR A 379 4.54 12.35 -22.75
CA TYR A 379 3.55 12.29 -23.84
C TYR A 379 2.10 12.35 -23.36
N ARG A 380 1.86 12.48 -22.04
CA ARG A 380 0.53 12.35 -21.42
C ARG A 380 -0.06 13.69 -20.98
N SER A 381 0.78 14.64 -20.58
CA SER A 381 0.40 15.88 -19.93
C SER A 381 0.77 17.09 -20.78
N ARG A 382 -0.07 18.12 -20.70
CA ARG A 382 0.18 19.42 -21.34
C ARG A 382 1.35 20.15 -20.67
N PRO A 383 2.07 21.05 -21.39
CA PRO A 383 3.18 21.82 -20.83
C PRO A 383 2.82 22.56 -19.54
N GLU A 384 1.64 23.18 -19.47
CA GLU A 384 1.21 24.01 -18.35
C GLU A 384 1.07 23.20 -17.05
N VAL A 385 0.64 21.93 -17.15
CA VAL A 385 0.57 21.02 -16.00
C VAL A 385 1.98 20.62 -15.55
N LEU A 386 2.88 20.34 -16.50
CA LEU A 386 4.26 19.96 -16.20
C LEU A 386 5.05 21.12 -15.59
N GLU A 387 4.81 22.36 -16.02
CA GLU A 387 5.45 23.55 -15.44
C GLU A 387 5.14 23.69 -13.94
N VAL A 388 3.88 23.51 -13.54
CA VAL A 388 3.48 23.55 -12.12
C VAL A 388 4.12 22.40 -11.34
N ILE A 389 4.07 21.17 -11.87
CA ILE A 389 4.67 19.99 -11.22
C ILE A 389 6.18 20.19 -11.05
N ASN A 390 6.88 20.58 -12.12
CA ASN A 390 8.32 20.81 -12.09
C ASN A 390 8.68 21.92 -11.11
N HIS A 391 7.91 23.01 -11.05
CA HIS A 391 8.15 24.10 -10.11
C HIS A 391 8.01 23.65 -8.65
N LEU A 392 6.92 22.97 -8.30
CA LEU A 392 6.66 22.50 -6.94
C LEU A 392 7.72 21.51 -6.47
N PHE A 393 7.99 20.49 -7.28
CA PHE A 393 8.85 19.38 -6.84
C PHE A 393 10.35 19.65 -6.99
N SER A 394 10.77 20.56 -7.88
CA SER A 394 12.18 20.98 -7.91
C SER A 394 12.58 21.75 -6.66
N ALA A 395 11.64 22.48 -6.03
CA ALA A 395 11.89 23.17 -4.77
C ALA A 395 12.02 22.18 -3.59
N ASP A 396 11.15 21.17 -3.53
CA ASP A 396 11.10 20.22 -2.41
C ASP A 396 12.17 19.12 -2.49
N PHE A 397 12.42 18.57 -3.67
CA PHE A 397 13.32 17.42 -3.86
C PHE A 397 14.70 17.79 -4.41
N GLY A 398 14.91 19.06 -4.79
CA GLY A 398 16.19 19.56 -5.26
C GLY A 398 16.75 18.78 -6.45
N THR A 399 18.04 18.46 -6.39
CA THR A 399 18.78 17.80 -7.49
C THR A 399 18.41 16.35 -7.73
N SER A 400 17.66 15.72 -6.82
CA SER A 400 17.18 14.35 -6.99
C SER A 400 16.00 14.28 -7.96
N PHE A 401 15.21 15.34 -8.07
CA PHE A 401 14.06 15.40 -8.94
C PHE A 401 14.46 15.67 -10.39
N GLN A 402 13.88 14.91 -11.30
CA GLN A 402 14.12 15.03 -12.72
C GLN A 402 12.94 15.74 -13.41
N PRO A 403 13.10 17.00 -13.86
CA PRO A 403 12.04 17.72 -14.54
C PRO A 403 11.65 17.04 -15.86
N LEU A 404 10.34 17.03 -16.15
CA LEU A 404 9.81 16.47 -17.38
C LEU A 404 9.56 17.56 -18.43
N SER A 405 9.79 17.23 -19.71
CA SER A 405 9.49 18.10 -20.84
C SER A 405 8.28 17.58 -21.61
N ALA A 406 7.39 18.46 -22.08
CA ALA A 406 6.23 18.05 -22.86
C ALA A 406 6.63 17.67 -24.29
N ALA A 407 6.33 16.44 -24.69
CA ALA A 407 6.47 15.95 -26.07
C ALA A 407 5.13 15.52 -26.68
N GLY A 408 4.06 15.45 -25.87
CA GLY A 408 2.70 15.21 -26.33
C GLY A 408 2.17 16.35 -27.19
N ARG A 409 1.35 16.02 -28.21
CA ARG A 409 0.64 17.02 -29.02
C ARG A 409 -0.77 17.19 -28.50
N PHE A 410 -1.13 18.42 -28.15
CA PHE A 410 -2.45 18.75 -27.63
C PHE A 410 -3.09 19.83 -28.50
N PRO A 411 -4.43 19.81 -28.69
CA PRO A 411 -5.10 20.87 -29.43
C PRO A 411 -5.01 22.20 -28.66
N ASP A 412 -4.68 23.26 -29.40
CA ASP A 412 -4.74 24.65 -28.97
C ASP A 412 -6.10 25.29 -29.29
N PRO A 413 -6.61 26.21 -28.46
CA PRO A 413 -6.06 26.62 -27.16
C PRO A 413 -6.58 25.77 -26.00
N ALA A 414 -5.82 25.71 -24.90
CA ALA A 414 -6.40 25.36 -23.60
C ALA A 414 -7.39 26.48 -23.22
N PHE A 415 -8.69 26.19 -23.18
CA PHE A 415 -9.65 27.10 -22.57
C PHE A 415 -9.45 27.06 -21.05
N GLY A 416 -9.26 28.23 -20.42
CA GLY A 416 -9.10 28.34 -18.97
C GLY A 416 -7.69 28.09 -18.43
N ALA A 417 -7.57 28.03 -17.10
CA ALA A 417 -6.31 27.72 -16.42
C ALA A 417 -6.11 26.21 -16.37
N ALA A 418 -4.95 25.71 -16.81
CA ALA A 418 -4.65 24.28 -16.79
C ALA A 418 -4.53 23.68 -15.37
N VAL A 419 -4.25 24.53 -14.37
CA VAL A 419 -4.18 24.16 -12.96
C VAL A 419 -4.89 25.23 -12.14
N GLU A 420 -5.81 24.82 -11.27
CA GLU A 420 -6.58 25.69 -10.38
C GLU A 420 -6.39 25.26 -8.92
N LEU A 421 -6.20 26.23 -8.02
CA LEU A 421 -6.16 26.02 -6.58
C LEU A 421 -7.44 26.55 -5.94
N LEU A 422 -8.33 25.65 -5.53
CA LEU A 422 -9.54 25.99 -4.81
C LEU A 422 -9.28 25.97 -3.30
N VAL A 423 -9.23 27.14 -2.66
CA VAL A 423 -8.96 27.27 -1.23
C VAL A 423 -10.27 27.42 -0.46
N THR A 424 -10.52 26.50 0.48
CA THR A 424 -11.63 26.62 1.44
C THR A 424 -11.07 26.95 2.82
N ASP A 425 -11.30 28.17 3.31
CA ASP A 425 -10.88 28.57 4.64
C ASP A 425 -11.78 27.93 5.71
N LYS A 426 -11.19 27.10 6.57
CA LYS A 426 -11.87 26.41 7.68
C LYS A 426 -12.49 27.41 8.66
N SER A 427 -11.85 28.57 8.86
CA SER A 427 -12.27 29.56 9.84
C SER A 427 -13.64 30.16 9.51
N THR A 428 -13.95 30.27 8.22
CA THR A 428 -15.23 30.82 7.73
C THR A 428 -16.43 29.95 8.12
N TYR A 429 -16.21 28.67 8.42
CA TYR A 429 -17.28 27.71 8.70
C TYR A 429 -17.54 27.44 10.19
N SER A 430 -16.73 27.97 11.12
CA SER A 430 -16.81 27.62 12.54
C SER A 430 -18.19 27.86 13.17
N ASP A 431 -18.89 28.91 12.73
CA ASP A 431 -20.16 29.37 13.31
C ASP A 431 -21.36 29.11 12.40
N THR A 432 -21.14 28.40 11.28
CA THR A 432 -22.18 28.16 10.26
C THR A 432 -22.99 26.88 10.52
N GLY A 433 -22.51 26.00 11.40
CA GLY A 433 -23.06 24.65 11.58
C GLY A 433 -22.77 23.70 10.42
N ILE A 434 -22.09 24.15 9.37
CA ILE A 434 -21.66 23.33 8.23
C ILE A 434 -20.21 22.90 8.46
N HIS A 435 -19.96 21.60 8.37
CA HIS A 435 -18.60 21.09 8.43
C HIS A 435 -17.81 21.57 7.19
N TRP A 436 -16.62 22.17 7.40
CA TRP A 436 -15.79 22.75 6.32
C TRP A 436 -15.53 21.80 5.16
N ARG A 437 -15.40 20.48 5.42
CA ARG A 437 -15.23 19.47 4.36
C ARG A 437 -16.44 19.37 3.43
N LYS A 438 -17.65 19.52 3.97
CA LYS A 438 -18.87 19.57 3.15
C LYS A 438 -18.89 20.81 2.28
N ALA A 439 -18.43 21.95 2.81
CA ALA A 439 -18.33 23.18 2.04
C ALA A 439 -17.26 23.08 0.93
N GLU A 440 -16.13 22.45 1.20
CA GLU A 440 -15.11 22.13 0.19
C GLU A 440 -15.70 21.26 -0.93
N ALA A 441 -16.44 20.20 -0.58
CA ALA A 441 -17.16 19.37 -1.55
C ALA A 441 -18.16 20.18 -2.39
N GLN A 442 -18.87 21.15 -1.79
CA GLN A 442 -19.76 22.06 -2.51
C GLN A 442 -19.03 23.01 -3.47
N HIS A 443 -17.85 23.50 -3.12
CA HIS A 443 -17.02 24.32 -4.01
C HIS A 443 -16.54 23.51 -5.21
N VAL A 444 -16.02 22.31 -4.95
CA VAL A 444 -15.56 21.39 -6.00
C VAL A 444 -16.71 21.00 -6.92
N ALA A 445 -17.87 20.61 -6.37
CA ALA A 445 -19.01 20.21 -7.17
C ALA A 445 -19.53 21.36 -8.07
N ARG A 446 -19.57 22.59 -7.56
CA ARG A 446 -19.93 23.77 -8.35
C ARG A 446 -18.94 24.03 -9.49
N ARG A 447 -17.64 24.00 -9.21
CA ARG A 447 -16.62 24.21 -10.24
C ARG A 447 -16.69 23.13 -11.33
N LEU A 448 -16.85 21.87 -10.95
CA LEU A 448 -16.99 20.78 -11.91
C LEU A 448 -18.28 20.91 -12.73
N ARG A 449 -19.37 21.43 -12.14
CA ARG A 449 -20.60 21.72 -12.88
C ARG A 449 -20.38 22.80 -13.93
N GLU A 450 -19.66 23.87 -13.60
CA GLU A 450 -19.32 24.93 -14.55
C GLU A 450 -18.50 24.39 -15.74
N ILE A 451 -17.50 23.55 -15.49
CA ILE A 451 -16.67 22.92 -16.53
C ILE A 451 -17.53 22.06 -17.47
N VAL A 452 -18.46 21.27 -16.90
CA VAL A 452 -19.38 20.43 -17.69
C VAL A 452 -20.38 21.27 -18.48
N ASP A 453 -20.93 22.33 -17.89
CA ASP A 453 -21.87 23.23 -18.56
C ASP A 453 -21.23 24.06 -19.68
N ALA A 454 -19.96 24.42 -19.52
CA ALA A 454 -19.15 25.07 -20.55
C ALA A 454 -18.78 24.11 -21.70
N GLY A 455 -18.98 22.80 -21.53
CA GLY A 455 -18.58 21.78 -22.50
C GLY A 455 -17.07 21.56 -22.58
N GLU A 456 -16.32 21.99 -21.56
CA GLU A 456 -14.86 21.82 -21.48
C GLU A 456 -14.45 20.39 -21.19
N ALA A 457 -15.30 19.64 -20.45
CA ALA A 457 -15.13 18.22 -20.20
C ALA A 457 -16.49 17.52 -20.00
N SER A 458 -16.56 16.25 -20.36
CA SER A 458 -17.67 15.38 -19.99
C SER A 458 -17.44 14.76 -18.60
N PRO A 459 -18.51 14.41 -17.85
CA PRO A 459 -18.35 13.79 -16.53
C PRO A 459 -17.46 12.54 -16.49
N GLY A 460 -17.38 11.78 -17.60
CA GLY A 460 -16.53 10.60 -17.71
C GLY A 460 -15.04 10.88 -17.86
N GLU A 461 -14.65 12.13 -18.14
CA GLU A 461 -13.26 12.58 -18.27
C GLU A 461 -12.70 13.15 -16.96
N ILE A 462 -13.55 13.29 -15.94
CA ILE A 462 -13.21 13.90 -14.65
C ILE A 462 -12.91 12.81 -13.62
N VAL A 463 -11.77 12.93 -12.94
CA VAL A 463 -11.37 12.02 -11.86
C VAL A 463 -11.07 12.82 -10.59
N LEU A 464 -11.70 12.45 -9.49
CA LEU A 464 -11.39 12.98 -8.15
C LEU A 464 -10.48 11.99 -7.41
N LEU A 465 -9.28 12.45 -7.05
CA LEU A 465 -8.30 11.67 -6.31
C LEU A 465 -8.31 12.09 -4.84
N PHE A 466 -8.31 11.10 -3.95
CA PHE A 466 -8.28 11.31 -2.50
C PHE A 466 -7.13 10.50 -1.90
N ALA A 467 -6.39 11.10 -0.96
CA ALA A 467 -5.39 10.37 -0.18
C ALA A 467 -6.03 9.29 0.71
N ALA A 468 -7.24 9.55 1.23
CA ALA A 468 -8.04 8.59 1.97
C ALA A 468 -9.52 8.71 1.59
N GLY A 469 -10.18 7.56 1.42
CA GLY A 469 -11.60 7.51 1.02
C GLY A 469 -12.61 7.92 2.11
N THR A 470 -12.16 8.41 3.27
CA THR A 470 -13.00 8.74 4.43
C THR A 470 -14.05 9.81 4.12
N ASP A 471 -13.65 10.85 3.37
CA ASP A 471 -14.51 12.00 3.07
C ASP A 471 -15.16 11.90 1.68
N ALA A 472 -14.81 10.91 0.86
CA ALA A 472 -15.23 10.80 -0.54
C ALA A 472 -16.76 10.79 -0.71
N ARG A 473 -17.49 10.26 0.27
CA ARG A 473 -18.96 10.26 0.29
C ARG A 473 -19.56 11.67 0.25
N LEU A 474 -18.95 12.64 0.94
CA LEU A 474 -19.43 14.02 0.95
C LEU A 474 -19.36 14.63 -0.46
N TYR A 475 -18.29 14.35 -1.20
CA TYR A 475 -18.14 14.82 -2.59
C TYR A 475 -19.15 14.14 -3.52
N GLU A 476 -19.36 12.83 -3.37
CA GLU A 476 -20.38 12.13 -4.17
C GLU A 476 -21.79 12.69 -3.97
N GLU A 477 -22.16 12.99 -2.73
CA GLU A 477 -23.47 13.54 -2.38
C GLU A 477 -23.66 14.92 -3.02
N GLU A 478 -22.68 15.82 -2.90
CA GLU A 478 -22.77 17.18 -3.49
C GLU A 478 -22.71 17.16 -5.03
N LEU A 479 -21.92 16.26 -5.63
CA LEU A 479 -21.90 16.08 -7.09
C LEU A 479 -23.26 15.58 -7.62
N ARG A 480 -23.84 14.57 -6.96
CA ARG A 480 -25.17 14.06 -7.33
C ARG A 480 -26.27 15.11 -7.12
N ALA A 481 -26.15 15.95 -6.09
CA ALA A 481 -27.10 17.05 -5.86
C ALA A 481 -27.12 18.06 -7.01
N LEU A 482 -26.01 18.22 -7.74
CA LEU A 482 -25.91 19.04 -8.96
C LEU A 482 -26.14 18.25 -10.27
N GLY A 483 -26.64 17.01 -10.16
CA GLY A 483 -26.94 16.16 -11.31
C GLY A 483 -25.70 15.61 -12.03
N LEU A 484 -24.52 15.63 -11.41
CA LEU A 484 -23.31 15.04 -11.98
C LEU A 484 -23.25 13.54 -11.63
N PRO A 485 -23.13 12.64 -12.62
CA PRO A 485 -23.02 11.21 -12.36
C PRO A 485 -21.68 10.88 -11.71
N THR A 486 -21.70 10.01 -10.70
CA THR A 486 -20.49 9.61 -9.96
C THR A 486 -20.31 8.10 -9.96
N LEU A 487 -19.06 7.65 -10.13
CA LEU A 487 -18.66 6.26 -9.99
C LEU A 487 -17.51 6.16 -8.99
N ARG A 488 -17.69 5.34 -7.94
CA ARG A 488 -16.64 5.04 -6.97
C ARG A 488 -16.21 3.58 -7.11
N MET A 489 -14.96 3.36 -7.48
CA MET A 489 -14.40 2.01 -7.71
C MET A 489 -14.24 1.19 -6.42
N THR A 490 -14.10 1.84 -5.27
CA THR A 490 -13.85 1.20 -3.97
C THR A 490 -14.80 1.74 -2.91
N GLY A 491 -15.60 0.89 -2.26
CA GLY A 491 -16.54 1.32 -1.22
C GLY A 491 -16.53 0.38 -0.01
N ARG A 492 -16.41 0.95 1.19
CA ARG A 492 -16.59 0.23 2.46
C ARG A 492 -18.06 -0.06 2.80
N ASP A 493 -18.97 0.52 2.02
CA ASP A 493 -20.41 0.55 2.33
C ASP A 493 -21.19 -0.66 1.80
N TYR A 494 -20.53 -1.70 1.27
CA TYR A 494 -21.26 -2.88 0.78
C TYR A 494 -22.14 -3.47 1.88
N TYR A 495 -21.56 -3.71 3.06
CA TYR A 495 -22.28 -4.27 4.22
C TYR A 495 -23.23 -3.31 4.92
N SER A 496 -23.13 -1.99 4.66
CA SER A 496 -24.05 -0.99 5.22
C SER A 496 -25.23 -0.68 4.29
N ARG A 497 -25.27 -1.24 3.08
CA ARG A 497 -26.42 -1.11 2.18
C ARG A 497 -27.60 -1.86 2.77
N GLN A 498 -28.77 -1.22 2.82
CA GLN A 498 -29.99 -1.80 3.38
C GLN A 498 -30.27 -3.20 2.80
N GLN A 499 -30.13 -3.37 1.48
CA GLN A 499 -30.38 -4.66 0.82
C GLN A 499 -29.44 -5.78 1.32
N VAL A 500 -28.19 -5.44 1.67
CA VAL A 500 -27.22 -6.40 2.20
C VAL A 500 -27.52 -6.71 3.66
N VAL A 501 -27.86 -5.69 4.46
CA VAL A 501 -28.29 -5.85 5.86
C VAL A 501 -29.51 -6.77 5.95
N ASP A 502 -30.54 -6.52 5.13
CA ASP A 502 -31.76 -7.32 5.09
C ASP A 502 -31.47 -8.78 4.73
N LEU A 503 -30.62 -9.01 3.72
CA LEU A 503 -30.24 -10.35 3.29
C LEU A 503 -29.40 -11.09 4.34
N LEU A 504 -28.47 -10.40 5.00
CA LEU A 504 -27.68 -10.97 6.09
C LEU A 504 -28.55 -11.32 7.30
N ALA A 505 -29.52 -10.47 7.65
CA ALA A 505 -30.50 -10.78 8.68
C ALA A 505 -31.32 -12.02 8.30
N TYR A 506 -31.72 -12.15 7.04
CA TYR A 506 -32.41 -13.35 6.55
C TYR A 506 -31.54 -14.62 6.70
N LEU A 507 -30.26 -14.57 6.32
CA LEU A 507 -29.34 -15.69 6.49
C LEU A 507 -29.08 -16.03 7.97
N ARG A 508 -28.93 -15.02 8.84
CA ARG A 508 -28.81 -15.20 10.30
C ARG A 508 -30.04 -15.91 10.87
N LEU A 509 -31.24 -15.53 10.43
CA LEU A 509 -32.49 -16.16 10.86
C LEU A 509 -32.61 -17.61 10.38
N LEU A 510 -32.13 -17.93 9.17
CA LEU A 510 -32.08 -19.32 8.68
C LEU A 510 -31.10 -20.18 9.50
N GLN A 511 -29.96 -19.62 9.91
CA GLN A 511 -28.99 -20.31 10.76
C GLN A 511 -29.52 -20.49 12.18
N ASN A 512 -30.09 -19.43 12.75
CA ASN A 512 -30.62 -19.39 14.09
C ASN A 512 -31.97 -18.66 14.12
N ARG A 513 -33.06 -19.44 14.17
CA ARG A 513 -34.43 -18.93 14.23
C ARG A 513 -34.76 -18.11 15.49
N TYR A 514 -33.87 -18.09 16.48
CA TYR A 514 -34.01 -17.36 17.74
C TYR A 514 -33.13 -16.10 17.80
N ASP A 515 -32.63 -15.63 16.66
CA ASP A 515 -31.97 -14.33 16.56
C ASP A 515 -33.03 -13.23 16.40
N ASP A 516 -33.45 -12.64 17.53
CA ASP A 516 -34.52 -11.64 17.58
C ASP A 516 -34.22 -10.40 16.72
N GLU A 517 -32.96 -9.96 16.68
CA GLU A 517 -32.52 -8.81 15.88
C GLU A 517 -32.67 -9.12 14.38
N ALA A 518 -32.23 -10.31 13.97
CA ALA A 518 -32.39 -10.78 12.60
C ALA A 518 -33.87 -10.96 12.23
N LEU A 519 -34.69 -11.52 13.13
CA LEU A 519 -36.12 -11.71 12.91
C LEU A 519 -36.83 -10.38 12.68
N VAL A 520 -36.63 -9.40 13.57
CA VAL A 520 -37.27 -8.07 13.46
C VAL A 520 -36.81 -7.36 12.19
N THR A 521 -35.52 -7.46 11.85
CA THR A 521 -34.97 -6.86 10.62
C THR A 521 -35.61 -7.48 9.37
N VAL A 522 -35.74 -8.82 9.31
CA VAL A 522 -36.39 -9.51 8.19
C VAL A 522 -37.88 -9.14 8.09
N LEU A 523 -38.60 -9.10 9.20
CA LEU A 523 -40.02 -8.71 9.22
C LEU A 523 -40.21 -7.27 8.75
N ALA A 524 -39.34 -6.33 9.17
CA ALA A 524 -39.36 -4.94 8.76
C ALA A 524 -38.90 -4.72 7.30
N SER A 525 -38.09 -5.63 6.77
CA SER A 525 -37.52 -5.53 5.42
C SER A 525 -38.58 -5.71 4.32
N PRO A 526 -38.29 -5.31 3.07
CA PRO A 526 -39.16 -5.56 1.92
C PRO A 526 -39.45 -7.05 1.63
N PHE A 527 -38.74 -8.00 2.26
CA PHE A 527 -39.05 -9.43 2.12
C PHE A 527 -40.41 -9.79 2.72
N VAL A 528 -40.84 -9.10 3.79
CA VAL A 528 -42.11 -9.35 4.47
C VAL A 528 -42.97 -8.08 4.54
N GLY A 529 -42.37 -6.94 4.88
CA GLY A 529 -43.04 -5.64 4.88
C GLY A 529 -43.98 -5.43 6.07
N VAL A 530 -43.67 -5.97 7.24
CA VAL A 530 -44.44 -5.73 8.47
C VAL A 530 -44.25 -4.28 8.92
N SER A 531 -45.36 -3.61 9.24
CA SER A 531 -45.31 -2.21 9.72
C SER A 531 -44.67 -2.11 11.11
N ASN A 532 -44.10 -0.95 11.41
CA ASN A 532 -43.54 -0.67 12.75
C ASN A 532 -44.57 -0.89 13.87
N ASP A 533 -45.83 -0.53 13.65
CA ASP A 533 -46.91 -0.76 14.62
C ASP A 533 -47.14 -2.25 14.89
N ALA A 534 -47.10 -3.09 13.86
CA ALA A 534 -47.24 -4.54 14.00
C ALA A 534 -46.00 -5.18 14.64
N LEU A 535 -44.80 -4.66 14.37
CA LEU A 535 -43.57 -5.12 15.04
C LEU A 535 -43.59 -4.83 16.55
N VAL A 536 -44.15 -3.70 16.97
CA VAL A 536 -44.31 -3.36 18.40
C VAL A 536 -45.26 -4.34 19.10
N LEU A 537 -46.29 -4.84 18.42
CA LEU A 537 -47.22 -5.85 18.97
C LEU A 537 -46.62 -7.25 19.09
N LEU A 538 -45.51 -7.53 18.39
CA LEU A 538 -44.79 -8.80 18.45
C LEU A 538 -43.74 -8.84 19.59
N ARG A 539 -43.49 -7.70 20.22
CA ARG A 539 -42.58 -7.52 21.37
C ARG A 539 -43.32 -7.72 22.67
#